data_AF-V8N171-F1
#
_entry.id   AF-V8N171-F1
#
_cell.length_a   1.000
_cell.length_b   1.000
_cell.length_c   1.000
_cell.angle_alpha   90.00
_cell.angle_beta   90.00
_cell.angle_gamma   90.00
#
_symmetry.space_group_name_H-M   'P 1'
#
loop_
_entity.id
_entity.type
_entity.pdbx_description
1 polymer ?
#
loop_
_entity_poly.entity_id
_entity_poly.type
_entity_poly.pdbx_seq_one_letter_code
_entity_poly.pdbx_strand_id
1 'polypeptide(L)'
;MGLGVPPDGLPPPPPPAHFLFQHKAECHLLNGTQQVRFLERQFYNRQEFARFDSNLGKYVALTALGEEAADYWNGDEQLLQYQKAA
;
A
#
# COMPACT_ATOMS: atom_id res chain seq x y z
N MET A 1 -16.03 -23.43 25.61
CA MET A 1 -14.89 -22.74 26.26
C MET A 1 -15.25 -21.27 26.35
N GLY A 2 -15.92 -20.87 27.43
CA GLY A 2 -16.35 -19.49 27.63
C GLY A 2 -15.19 -18.64 28.10
N LEU A 3 -15.02 -17.47 27.51
CA LEU A 3 -14.08 -16.46 27.99
C LEU A 3 -14.48 -16.12 29.43
N GLY A 4 -13.62 -16.48 30.39
CA GLY A 4 -13.87 -16.23 31.81
C GLY A 4 -13.99 -14.73 32.06
N VAL A 5 -15.10 -14.32 32.67
CA VAL A 5 -15.29 -12.94 33.12
C VAL A 5 -14.25 -12.67 34.23
N PRO A 6 -13.48 -11.56 34.16
CA PRO A 6 -12.53 -11.21 35.20
C PRO A 6 -13.24 -10.97 36.55
N PRO A 7 -12.58 -11.24 37.69
CA PRO A 7 -13.21 -11.19 39.03
C PRO A 7 -13.76 -9.80 39.41
N ASP A 8 -13.27 -8.77 38.74
CA ASP A 8 -13.64 -7.37 38.86
C ASP A 8 -14.92 -7.00 38.10
N GLY A 9 -15.51 -7.93 37.34
CA GLY A 9 -16.78 -7.74 36.61
C GLY A 9 -16.71 -6.72 35.47
N LEU A 10 -15.54 -6.13 35.23
CA LEU A 10 -15.30 -5.20 34.13
C LEU A 10 -15.21 -5.96 32.81
N PRO A 11 -15.72 -5.39 31.70
CA PRO A 11 -15.45 -5.95 30.39
C PRO A 11 -13.93 -5.97 30.14
N PRO A 12 -13.41 -6.97 29.41
CA PRO A 12 -12.00 -6.97 29.04
C PRO A 12 -11.68 -5.67 28.30
N PRO A 13 -10.48 -5.08 28.50
CA PRO A 13 -10.09 -3.90 27.76
C PRO A 13 -10.17 -4.19 26.25
N PRO A 14 -10.52 -3.20 25.42
CA PRO A 14 -10.50 -3.39 23.99
C PRO A 14 -9.10 -3.84 23.55
N PRO A 15 -9.00 -4.68 22.51
CA PRO A 15 -7.70 -5.04 21.98
C PRO A 15 -6.93 -3.77 21.58
N PRO A 16 -5.59 -3.76 21.72
CA PRO A 16 -4.79 -2.61 21.29
C PRO A 16 -5.06 -2.26 19.83
N ALA A 17 -5.10 -0.96 19.53
CA ALA A 17 -5.20 -0.51 18.15
C ALA A 17 -4.01 -1.05 17.34
N HIS A 18 -4.29 -1.57 16.15
CA HIS A 18 -3.27 -2.10 15.25
C HIS A 18 -3.33 -1.34 13.93
N PHE A 19 -2.22 -0.66 13.62
CA PHE A 19 -2.04 0.06 12.38
C PHE A 19 -0.87 -0.56 11.63
N LEU A 20 -1.07 -0.82 10.35
CA LEU A 20 -0.07 -1.45 9.50
C LEU A 20 0.12 -0.61 8.24
N PHE A 21 1.37 -0.30 7.91
CA PHE A 21 1.72 0.26 6.62
C PHE A 21 2.54 -0.77 5.86
N GLN A 22 2.22 -1.01 4.58
CA GLN A 22 2.99 -1.94 3.74
C GLN A 22 3.33 -1.29 2.41
N HIS A 23 4.55 -1.50 1.99
CA HIS A 23 5.06 -1.14 0.68
C HIS A 23 5.44 -2.44 -0.05
N LYS A 24 4.98 -2.59 -1.30
CA LYS A 24 5.30 -3.75 -2.13
C LYS A 24 5.84 -3.29 -3.48
N ALA A 25 7.07 -3.69 -3.79
CA ALA A 25 7.67 -3.55 -5.12
C ALA A 25 7.55 -4.90 -5.83
N GLU A 26 6.77 -4.95 -6.90
CA GLU A 26 6.45 -6.16 -7.65
C GLU A 26 6.91 -6.04 -9.10
N CYS A 27 7.55 -7.09 -9.62
CA CYS A 27 7.91 -7.21 -11.03
C CYS A 27 7.11 -8.35 -11.65
N HIS A 28 6.23 -8.03 -12.61
CA HIS A 28 5.42 -9.01 -13.32
C HIS A 28 6.07 -9.31 -14.65
N LEU A 29 6.55 -10.54 -14.80
CA LEU A 29 7.25 -11.06 -15.97
C LEU A 29 6.23 -11.69 -16.93
N LEU A 30 6.02 -11.09 -18.10
CA LEU A 30 5.05 -11.52 -19.11
C LEU A 30 5.81 -12.12 -20.32
N ASN A 31 5.42 -13.34 -20.70
CA ASN A 31 6.07 -14.12 -21.75
C ASN A 31 7.59 -14.25 -21.52
N GLY A 32 7.97 -14.65 -20.30
CA GLY A 32 9.37 -14.61 -19.86
C GLY A 32 9.76 -13.18 -19.51
N THR A 33 10.83 -12.66 -20.11
CA THR A 33 11.31 -11.28 -19.90
C THR A 33 11.00 -10.35 -21.07
N GLN A 34 10.20 -10.80 -22.06
CA GLN A 34 9.85 -9.98 -23.22
C GLN A 34 9.08 -8.71 -22.83
N GLN A 35 8.25 -8.79 -21.80
CA GLN A 35 7.56 -7.64 -21.23
C GLN A 35 7.64 -7.72 -19.70
N VAL A 36 8.11 -6.64 -19.09
CA VAL A 36 8.19 -6.48 -17.64
C VAL A 36 7.27 -5.36 -17.23
N ARG A 37 6.41 -5.61 -16.25
CA ARG A 37 5.59 -4.57 -15.63
C ARG A 37 6.00 -4.42 -14.18
N PHE A 38 6.45 -3.23 -13.83
CA PHE A 38 6.80 -2.88 -12.47
C PHE A 38 5.62 -2.18 -11.80
N LEU A 39 5.30 -2.64 -10.59
CA LEU A 39 4.27 -2.04 -9.73
C LEU A 39 4.89 -1.72 -8.37
N GLU A 40 4.75 -0.48 -7.94
CA GLU A 40 5.07 -0.08 -6.57
C GLU A 40 3.77 0.28 -5.86
N ARG A 41 3.42 -0.48 -4.81
CA ARG A 41 2.08 -0.50 -4.22
C ARG A 41 2.15 -0.12 -2.75
N GLN A 42 1.30 0.83 -2.35
CA GLN A 42 1.26 1.37 -1.00
C GLN A 42 -0.06 0.99 -0.32
N PHE A 43 0.04 0.42 0.88
CA PHE A 43 -1.10 -0.06 1.65
C PHE A 43 -1.15 0.55 3.04
N TYR A 44 -2.35 0.98 3.43
CA TYR A 44 -2.69 1.27 4.81
C TYR A 44 -3.65 0.19 5.31
N ASN A 45 -3.23 -0.51 6.35
CA ASN A 45 -3.77 -1.78 6.82
C ASN A 45 -3.84 -2.84 5.72
N ARG A 46 -5.04 -3.05 5.15
CA ARG A 46 -5.30 -4.00 4.06
C ARG A 46 -5.82 -3.30 2.79
N GLN A 47 -5.84 -1.97 2.78
CA GLN A 47 -6.33 -1.17 1.68
C GLN A 47 -5.15 -0.59 0.91
N GLU A 48 -5.05 -0.96 -0.37
CA GLU A 48 -4.13 -0.30 -1.30
C GLU A 48 -4.66 1.11 -1.56
N PHE A 49 -3.91 2.13 -1.21
CA PHE A 49 -4.37 3.52 -1.35
C PHE A 49 -3.76 4.22 -2.56
N ALA A 50 -2.53 3.87 -2.95
CA ALA A 50 -1.86 4.43 -4.12
C ALA A 50 -0.88 3.41 -4.73
N ARG A 51 -0.61 3.57 -6.03
CA ARG A 51 0.28 2.68 -6.78
C ARG A 51 0.99 3.38 -7.93
N PHE A 52 2.30 3.19 -8.08
CA PHE A 52 2.99 3.43 -9.34
C PHE A 52 2.81 2.22 -10.29
N ASP A 53 2.52 2.49 -11.54
CA ASP A 53 2.39 1.48 -12.59
C ASP A 53 3.28 1.85 -13.77
N SER A 54 4.27 1.00 -14.09
CA SER A 54 5.22 1.26 -15.17
C SER A 54 4.55 1.44 -16.53
N ASN A 55 3.38 0.82 -16.75
CA ASN A 55 2.62 1.00 -17.98
C ASN A 55 2.00 2.40 -18.10
N LEU A 56 1.75 3.07 -16.97
CA LEU A 56 1.25 4.44 -16.90
C LEU A 56 2.37 5.46 -16.69
N GLY A 57 3.50 5.02 -16.13
CA GLY A 57 4.65 5.85 -15.82
C GLY A 57 4.39 6.88 -14.71
N LYS A 58 3.41 6.65 -13.85
CA LYS A 58 3.04 7.56 -12.76
C LYS A 58 2.29 6.86 -11.64
N TYR A 59 2.16 7.53 -10.50
CA TYR A 59 1.32 7.10 -9.39
C TYR A 59 -0.16 7.35 -9.69
N VAL A 60 -0.98 6.40 -9.27
CA VAL A 60 -2.44 6.42 -9.36
C VAL A 60 -3.02 6.21 -7.97
N ALA A 61 -3.92 7.10 -7.56
CA ALA A 61 -4.71 6.94 -6.36
C ALA A 61 -5.79 5.86 -6.57
N LEU A 62 -5.90 4.94 -5.61
CA LEU A 62 -6.93 3.89 -5.60
C LEU A 62 -8.03 4.17 -4.59
N THR A 63 -7.80 5.11 -3.68
CA THR A 63 -8.76 5.57 -2.67
C THR A 63 -8.57 7.07 -2.44
N ALA A 64 -9.54 7.70 -1.76
CA ALA A 64 -9.46 9.12 -1.41
C ALA A 64 -8.21 9.46 -0.59
N LEU A 65 -7.74 8.53 0.27
CA LEU A 65 -6.49 8.71 1.03
C LEU A 65 -5.26 8.84 0.11
N GLY A 66 -5.30 8.19 -1.06
CA GLY A 66 -4.18 8.20 -2.00
C GLY A 66 -4.16 9.34 -2.98
N GLU A 67 -5.19 10.19 -3.05
CA GLU A 67 -5.24 11.33 -3.98
C GLU A 67 -4.08 12.29 -3.71
N GLU A 68 -3.95 12.76 -2.47
CA GLU A 68 -2.87 13.66 -2.06
C GLU A 68 -1.49 13.02 -2.22
N ALA A 69 -1.36 11.73 -1.88
CA ALA A 69 -0.10 11.01 -2.01
C ALA A 69 0.33 10.86 -3.48
N ALA A 70 -0.60 10.50 -4.36
CA ALA A 70 -0.34 10.36 -5.78
C ALA A 70 0.01 11.71 -6.43
N ASP A 71 -0.69 12.78 -6.08
CA ASP A 71 -0.40 14.12 -6.59
C ASP A 71 0.98 14.60 -6.13
N TYR A 72 1.32 14.40 -4.85
CA TYR A 72 2.64 14.73 -4.31
C TYR A 72 3.76 13.97 -5.02
N TRP A 73 3.65 12.64 -5.14
CA TRP A 73 4.69 11.84 -5.79
C TRP A 73 4.78 12.08 -7.30
N ASN A 74 3.66 12.39 -7.96
CA ASN A 74 3.67 12.75 -9.38
C ASN A 74 4.29 14.14 -9.63
N GLY A 75 4.34 15.00 -8.61
CA GLY A 75 5.03 16.30 -8.66
C GLY A 75 6.55 16.19 -8.51
N ASP A 76 7.08 15.06 -8.03
CA ASP A 76 8.52 14.81 -7.92
C ASP A 76 9.04 14.11 -9.18
N GLU A 77 9.63 14.89 -10.08
CA GLU A 77 10.20 14.38 -11.33
C GLU A 77 11.34 13.37 -11.10
N GLN A 78 12.17 13.57 -10.07
CA GLN A 78 13.29 12.67 -9.79
C GLN A 78 12.79 11.30 -9.35
N LEU A 79 11.78 11.29 -8.48
CA LEU A 79 11.11 10.06 -8.05
C LEU A 79 10.49 9.32 -9.24
N LEU A 80 9.76 10.02 -10.11
CA LEU A 80 9.14 9.39 -11.28
C LEU A 80 10.17 8.80 -12.25
N GLN A 81 11.29 9.49 -12.49
CA GLN A 81 12.36 8.95 -13.33
C GLN A 81 13.00 7.70 -12.72
N TYR A 82 13.23 7.71 -11.40
CA TYR A 82 13.73 6.54 -10.69
C TYR A 82 12.79 5.34 -10.83
N GLN A 83 11.49 5.54 -10.62
CA GLN A 83 10.50 4.46 -10.71
C GLN A 83 10.31 3.93 -12.14
N LYS A 84 10.45 4.77 -13.16
CA LYS A 84 10.40 4.35 -14.57
C LYS A 84 11.61 3.54 -15.00
N ALA A 85 12.73 3.67 -14.30
CA ALA A 85 13.98 3.00 -14.61
C ALA A 85 14.15 1.65 -13.86
N ALA A 86 13.25 1.35 -12.92
CA ALA A 86 13.21 0.07 -12.18
C ALA A 86 12.64 -1.07 -13.05
#